data_AF-A0A959G4S8-F1
#
_entry.id   AF-A0A959G4S8-F1
#
_cell.length_a   1.000
_cell.length_b   1.000
_cell.length_c   1.000
_cell.angle_alpha   90.00
_cell.angle_beta   90.00
_cell.angle_gamma   90.00
#
_symmetry.space_group_name_H-M   'P 1'
#
loop_
_entity.id
_entity.type
_entity.pdbx_description
1 polymer ?
#
loop_
_entity_poly.entity_id
_entity_poly.type
_entity_poly.pdbx_seq_one_letter_code
_entity_poly.pdbx_strand_id
1 'polypeptide(L)'
;MKSIPYLLTFLLALAFYSCDREFSDRNLSDDLIFGIHSPFCRDNCTNFYFYSDGKVYKQAGPEQFPDSVEFETVEVAPSKANSIIDVLEDMPEGLFNEDGFLGCPGCADEPYLYVKEGQKVVKIDLDANSVPEKISIWASQLTEAINL
;
A
#
# COMPACT_ATOMS: atom_id res chain seq x y z
N MET A 1 45.04 23.69 30.25
CA MET A 1 44.31 22.41 30.18
C MET A 1 42.83 22.68 30.43
N LYS A 2 41.95 21.97 29.69
CA LYS A 2 40.47 21.93 29.76
C LYS A 2 39.71 22.86 28.80
N SER A 3 39.38 22.31 27.63
CA SER A 3 38.15 22.60 26.88
C SER A 3 38.04 21.67 25.66
N ILE A 4 37.91 20.36 25.91
CA ILE A 4 37.50 19.38 24.88
C ILE A 4 36.38 18.46 25.41
N PRO A 5 35.18 18.97 25.77
CA PRO A 5 34.02 18.09 25.94
C PRO A 5 32.96 18.23 24.83
N TYR A 6 33.09 19.20 23.90
CA TYR A 6 32.02 19.47 22.91
C TYR A 6 32.14 18.71 21.59
N LEU A 7 33.34 18.22 21.24
CA LEU A 7 33.54 17.50 19.97
C LEU A 7 32.96 16.08 20.00
N LEU A 8 32.93 15.44 21.18
CA LEU A 8 32.46 14.07 21.33
C LEU A 8 30.92 13.97 21.25
N THR A 9 30.21 15.00 21.71
CA THR A 9 28.74 15.04 21.71
C THR A 9 28.17 15.28 20.31
N PHE A 10 28.89 15.99 19.44
CA PHE A 10 28.46 16.23 18.06
C PHE A 10 28.62 14.98 17.17
N LEU A 11 29.64 14.16 17.42
CA LEU A 11 29.86 12.91 16.67
C LEU A 11 28.78 11.85 16.96
N LEU A 12 28.24 11.83 18.19
CA LEU A 12 27.22 10.85 18.59
C LEU A 12 25.84 11.15 17.98
N ALA A 13 25.57 12.41 17.60
CA ALA A 13 24.31 12.81 16.96
C ALA A 13 24.22 12.39 15.49
N LEU A 14 25.35 12.20 14.80
CA LEU A 14 25.39 11.75 13.40
C LEU A 14 25.15 10.24 13.25
N ALA A 15 25.29 9.46 14.33
CA ALA A 15 25.08 8.00 14.30
C ALA A 15 23.59 7.60 14.22
N PHE A 16 22.65 8.53 14.43
CA PHE A 16 21.22 8.25 14.37
C PHE A 16 20.55 8.69 13.05
N TYR A 17 21.31 9.24 12.09
CA TYR A 17 20.76 9.69 10.80
C TYR A 17 20.89 8.68 9.66
N SER A 18 21.52 7.53 9.88
CA SER A 18 21.61 6.47 8.88
C SER A 18 20.57 5.39 9.17
N CYS A 19 19.29 5.76 9.08
CA CYS A 19 18.24 4.77 8.87
C CYS A 19 18.26 4.46 7.37
N ASP A 20 19.24 3.66 6.94
CA ASP A 20 19.10 2.99 5.65
C ASP A 20 17.90 2.06 5.82
N ARG A 21 16.80 2.38 5.14
CA ARG A 21 15.78 1.38 4.87
C ARG A 21 16.50 0.34 4.03
N GLU A 22 16.92 -0.76 4.66
CA GLU A 22 17.28 -1.96 3.92
C GLU A 22 16.07 -2.26 3.03
N PHE A 23 16.24 -1.99 1.74
CA PHE A 23 15.37 -2.49 0.69
C PHE A 23 15.37 -4.00 0.88
N SER A 24 14.35 -4.50 1.57
CA SER A 24 14.07 -5.91 1.62
C SER A 24 13.88 -6.32 0.17
N ASP A 25 14.74 -7.20 -0.34
CA ASP A 25 14.59 -7.92 -1.62
C ASP A 25 13.33 -8.81 -1.57
N ARG A 26 12.19 -8.21 -1.24
CA ARG A 26 10.90 -8.83 -1.44
C ARG A 26 10.67 -8.69 -2.93
N ASN A 27 10.94 -9.76 -3.67
CA ASN A 27 10.34 -9.94 -4.99
C ASN A 27 8.84 -9.79 -4.77
N LEU A 28 8.32 -8.59 -5.00
CA LEU A 28 6.89 -8.34 -5.16
C LEU A 28 6.40 -9.42 -6.12
N SER A 29 5.33 -10.12 -5.76
CA SER A 29 4.73 -11.08 -6.68
C SER A 29 4.53 -10.40 -8.03
N ASP A 30 4.85 -11.11 -9.11
CA ASP A 30 4.88 -10.52 -10.46
C ASP A 30 3.57 -9.81 -10.84
N ASP A 31 2.43 -10.18 -10.22
CA ASP A 31 1.12 -9.57 -10.46
C ASP A 31 0.37 -9.27 -9.14
N LEU A 32 0.05 -7.99 -8.89
CA LEU A 32 -0.74 -7.54 -7.74
C LEU A 32 -1.88 -6.62 -8.20
N ILE A 33 -3.11 -6.88 -7.73
CA ILE A 33 -4.25 -5.95 -7.89
C ILE A 33 -4.53 -5.31 -6.54
N PHE A 34 -4.66 -3.99 -6.51
CA PHE A 34 -4.95 -3.26 -5.28
C PHE A 34 -5.76 -1.99 -5.53
N GLY A 35 -6.44 -1.49 -4.50
CA GLY A 35 -7.13 -0.21 -4.55
C GLY A 35 -8.38 -0.20 -3.71
N ILE A 36 -9.22 0.81 -3.89
CA ILE A 36 -10.40 1.01 -3.04
C ILE A 36 -11.61 0.31 -3.63
N HIS A 37 -12.32 -0.47 -2.81
CA HIS A 37 -13.67 -0.97 -3.13
C HIS A 37 -14.68 -0.38 -2.17
N SER A 38 -15.72 0.22 -2.73
CA SER A 38 -16.89 0.70 -1.98
C SER A 38 -18.01 -0.33 -2.15
N PRO A 39 -18.42 -1.04 -1.09
CA PRO A 39 -19.46 -2.06 -1.19
C PRO A 39 -20.85 -1.46 -1.48
N PHE A 40 -21.07 -0.19 -1.14
CA PHE A 40 -22.33 0.53 -1.35
C PHE A 40 -22.12 1.68 -2.33
N CYS A 41 -22.37 1.38 -3.60
CA CYS A 41 -22.12 2.22 -4.76
C CYS A 41 -23.11 1.84 -5.87
N ARG A 42 -23.30 2.72 -6.87
CA ARG A 42 -24.25 2.47 -7.97
C ARG A 42 -23.58 1.99 -9.25
N ASP A 43 -22.46 2.61 -9.64
CA ASP A 43 -21.85 2.40 -10.96
C ASP A 43 -20.32 2.19 -10.85
N ASN A 44 -19.59 3.14 -10.25
CA ASN A 44 -18.14 3.05 -10.08
C ASN A 44 -17.79 2.71 -8.63
N CYS A 45 -17.59 1.43 -8.37
CA CYS A 45 -17.39 0.89 -7.02
C CYS A 45 -15.94 0.55 -6.72
N THR A 46 -15.15 0.37 -7.76
CA THR A 46 -13.72 0.08 -7.68
C THR A 46 -12.92 1.31 -8.07
N ASN A 47 -11.75 1.47 -7.48
CA ASN A 47 -10.68 2.32 -8.00
C ASN A 47 -9.39 1.53 -7.85
N PHE A 48 -9.17 0.62 -8.80
CA PHE A 48 -8.08 -0.35 -8.73
C PHE A 48 -6.91 0.00 -9.64
N TYR A 49 -5.77 -0.54 -9.24
CA TYR A 49 -4.52 -0.53 -9.94
C TYR A 49 -3.99 -1.95 -10.02
N PHE A 50 -3.24 -2.21 -11.07
CA PHE A 50 -2.55 -3.46 -11.33
C PHE A 50 -1.06 -3.17 -11.39
N TYR A 51 -0.29 -3.81 -10.53
CA TYR A 51 1.16 -3.82 -10.57
C TYR A 51 1.62 -5.09 -11.26
N SER A 52 2.44 -4.94 -12.29
CA SER A 52 3.09 -6.07 -12.97
C SER A 52 4.40 -5.69 -13.61
N ASP A 53 5.43 -6.52 -13.46
CA ASP A 53 6.77 -6.31 -14.01
C ASP A 53 7.34 -4.89 -13.75
N GLY A 54 7.15 -4.38 -12.53
CA GLY A 54 7.64 -3.05 -12.14
C GLY A 54 6.82 -1.88 -12.69
N LYS A 55 5.66 -2.13 -13.30
CA LYS A 55 4.77 -1.12 -13.88
C LYS A 55 3.44 -1.08 -13.16
N VAL A 56 2.79 0.08 -13.19
CA VAL A 56 1.47 0.27 -12.57
C VAL A 56 0.45 0.72 -13.62
N TYR A 57 -0.65 0.00 -13.71
CA TYR A 57 -1.75 0.26 -14.63
C TYR A 57 -3.00 0.62 -13.83
N LYS A 58 -3.82 1.54 -14.34
CA LYS A 58 -5.10 1.91 -13.70
C LYS A 58 -6.24 1.06 -14.28
N GLN A 59 -7.31 0.86 -13.52
CA GLN A 59 -8.55 0.29 -14.08
C GLN A 59 -9.05 1.12 -15.28
N ALA A 60 -9.54 0.45 -16.31
CA ALA A 60 -9.96 1.08 -17.57
C ALA A 60 -11.37 1.70 -17.50
N GLY A 61 -12.22 1.21 -16.60
CA GLY A 61 -13.63 1.59 -16.54
C GLY A 61 -14.20 1.55 -15.13
N PRO A 62 -15.42 2.08 -14.96
CA PRO A 62 -16.17 1.93 -13.73
C PRO A 62 -16.68 0.50 -13.61
N GLU A 63 -16.35 -0.17 -12.51
CA GLU A 63 -16.81 -1.52 -12.26
C GLU A 63 -17.44 -1.64 -10.88
N GLN A 64 -18.44 -2.52 -10.80
CA GLN A 64 -19.11 -2.81 -9.53
C GLN A 64 -18.38 -3.86 -8.71
N PHE A 65 -17.83 -4.86 -9.39
CA PHE A 65 -17.26 -6.06 -8.77
C PHE A 65 -15.77 -6.17 -9.09
N PRO A 66 -14.94 -6.56 -8.10
CA PRO A 66 -13.50 -6.76 -8.31
C PRO A 66 -13.13 -7.68 -9.48
N ASP A 67 -13.91 -8.75 -9.69
CA ASP A 67 -13.62 -9.75 -10.73
C ASP A 67 -13.97 -9.28 -12.16
N SER A 68 -14.69 -8.17 -12.29
CA SER A 68 -15.02 -7.56 -13.60
C SER A 68 -14.00 -6.52 -14.05
N VAL A 69 -13.01 -6.18 -13.22
CA VAL A 69 -12.07 -5.10 -13.49
C VAL A 69 -11.13 -5.44 -14.64
N GLU A 70 -11.19 -4.60 -15.68
CA GLU A 70 -10.18 -4.53 -16.73
C GLU A 70 -9.20 -3.38 -16.45
N PHE A 71 -7.96 -3.52 -16.90
CA PHE A 71 -6.90 -2.52 -16.71
C PHE A 71 -6.52 -1.86 -18.03
N GLU A 72 -6.11 -0.59 -17.95
CA GLU A 72 -5.54 0.14 -19.06
C GLU A 72 -4.25 -0.54 -19.54
N THR A 73 -3.96 -0.41 -20.84
CA THR A 73 -2.70 -0.90 -21.42
C THR A 73 -1.55 0.10 -21.28
N VAL A 74 -1.88 1.34 -20.92
CA VAL A 74 -0.94 2.43 -20.72
C VAL A 74 -0.63 2.53 -19.23
N GLU A 75 0.66 2.58 -18.91
CA GLU A 75 1.13 2.78 -17.54
C GLU A 75 0.72 4.16 -17.02
N VAL A 76 0.46 4.25 -15.71
CA VAL A 76 0.26 5.55 -15.05
C VAL A 76 1.52 6.41 -15.17
N ALA A 77 1.38 7.72 -14.92
CA ALA A 77 2.51 8.63 -14.98
C ALA A 77 3.65 8.16 -14.06
N PRO A 78 4.94 8.24 -14.49
CA PRO A 78 6.06 7.68 -13.72
C PRO A 78 6.13 8.15 -12.26
N SER A 79 5.80 9.41 -11.99
CA SER A 79 5.78 9.94 -10.62
C SER A 79 4.76 9.22 -9.73
N LYS A 80 3.60 8.86 -10.28
CA LYS A 80 2.55 8.11 -9.57
C LYS A 80 2.94 6.64 -9.44
N ALA A 81 3.44 6.04 -10.52
CA ALA A 81 3.93 4.66 -10.50
C ALA A 81 4.98 4.47 -9.39
N ASN A 82 6.01 5.32 -9.35
CA ASN A 82 7.05 5.28 -8.32
C ASN A 82 6.47 5.42 -6.91
N SER A 83 5.59 6.41 -6.67
CA SER A 83 4.99 6.59 -5.34
C SER A 83 4.18 5.39 -4.85
N ILE A 84 3.57 4.65 -5.77
CA ILE A 84 2.83 3.43 -5.46
C ILE A 84 3.81 2.29 -5.18
N ILE A 85 4.80 2.10 -6.05
CA ILE A 85 5.82 1.05 -5.93
C ILE A 85 6.58 1.16 -4.60
N ASP A 86 7.01 2.37 -4.23
CA ASP A 86 7.70 2.62 -2.96
C ASP A 86 6.89 2.14 -1.74
N VAL A 87 5.55 2.26 -1.78
CA VAL A 87 4.67 1.78 -0.71
C VAL A 87 4.45 0.26 -0.80
N LEU A 88 4.38 -0.30 -2.01
CA LEU A 88 4.24 -1.75 -2.20
C LEU A 88 5.47 -2.51 -1.68
N GLU A 89 6.67 -1.95 -1.83
CA GLU A 89 7.91 -2.53 -1.28
C GLU A 89 7.88 -2.66 0.26
N ASP A 90 7.21 -1.71 0.92
CA ASP A 90 6.98 -1.71 2.36
C ASP A 90 5.77 -2.56 2.82
N MET A 91 5.17 -3.37 1.93
CA MET A 91 3.99 -4.19 2.24
C MET A 91 4.20 -5.03 3.51
N PRO A 92 3.23 -5.11 4.45
CA PRO A 92 3.38 -5.92 5.65
C PRO A 92 3.56 -7.41 5.34
N GLU A 93 4.49 -8.08 6.02
CA GLU A 93 4.56 -9.55 6.00
C GLU A 93 3.29 -10.14 6.60
N GLY A 94 2.80 -11.25 6.04
CA GLY A 94 1.58 -11.90 6.51
C GLY A 94 0.29 -11.15 6.17
N LEU A 95 0.32 -10.23 5.21
CA LEU A 95 -0.89 -9.52 4.76
C LEU A 95 -1.99 -10.49 4.30
N PHE A 96 -1.62 -11.58 3.64
CA PHE A 96 -2.53 -12.60 3.10
C PHE A 96 -2.80 -13.79 4.05
N ASN A 97 -2.90 -13.54 5.36
CA ASN A 97 -3.18 -14.60 6.35
C ASN A 97 -4.69 -14.99 6.40
N GLU A 98 -4.99 -16.10 7.09
CA GLU A 98 -6.00 -17.14 6.74
C GLU A 98 -7.44 -16.71 6.40
N ASP A 99 -7.94 -15.57 6.89
CA ASP A 99 -9.35 -15.20 6.72
C ASP A 99 -9.61 -14.25 5.54
N GLY A 100 -8.57 -13.60 4.99
CA GLY A 100 -8.74 -12.63 3.89
C GLY A 100 -9.46 -11.33 4.29
N PHE A 101 -9.63 -11.08 5.58
CA PHE A 101 -10.18 -9.84 6.14
C PHE A 101 -9.28 -9.35 7.28
N LEU A 102 -9.04 -8.04 7.32
CA LEU A 102 -8.36 -7.34 8.41
C LEU A 102 -9.25 -6.21 8.89
N GLY A 103 -9.68 -6.27 10.15
CA GLY A 103 -10.69 -5.35 10.70
C GLY A 103 -12.11 -5.72 10.27
N CYS A 104 -12.95 -4.71 10.04
CA CYS A 104 -14.35 -4.86 9.63
C CYS A 104 -14.61 -4.16 8.28
N PRO A 105 -13.96 -4.59 7.18
CA PRO A 105 -14.06 -3.92 5.89
C PRO A 105 -15.52 -3.87 5.41
N GLY A 106 -16.05 -2.66 5.23
CA GLY A 106 -17.42 -2.42 4.78
C GLY A 106 -18.52 -2.53 5.83
N CYS A 107 -18.21 -2.68 7.12
CA CYS A 107 -19.20 -2.88 8.18
C CYS A 107 -20.10 -1.67 8.47
N ALA A 108 -19.67 -0.46 8.11
CA ALA A 108 -20.45 0.78 8.24
C ALA A 108 -20.77 1.39 6.87
N ASP A 109 -20.95 0.55 5.85
CA ASP A 109 -21.07 0.94 4.44
C ASP A 109 -19.84 1.69 3.89
N GLU A 110 -18.71 1.59 4.60
CA GLU A 110 -17.48 2.30 4.31
C GLU A 110 -16.66 1.61 3.21
N PRO A 111 -15.89 2.38 2.43
CA PRO A 111 -14.91 1.80 1.52
C PRO A 111 -13.85 1.03 2.29
N TYR A 112 -13.25 0.04 1.63
CA TYR A 112 -12.14 -0.71 2.17
C TYR A 112 -11.02 -0.84 1.13
N LEU A 113 -9.80 -1.08 1.60
CA LEU A 113 -8.66 -1.38 0.74
C LEU A 113 -8.73 -2.86 0.33
N TYR A 114 -8.76 -3.10 -0.97
CA TYR A 114 -8.71 -4.43 -1.58
C TYR A 114 -7.28 -4.69 -2.06
N VAL A 115 -6.74 -5.88 -1.80
CA VAL A 115 -5.44 -6.32 -2.29
C VAL A 115 -5.54 -7.80 -2.69
N LYS A 116 -5.01 -8.14 -3.86
CA LYS A 116 -5.03 -9.49 -4.43
C LYS A 116 -3.68 -9.85 -5.03
N GLU A 117 -3.15 -10.99 -4.60
CA GLU A 117 -1.93 -11.63 -5.10
C GLU A 117 -2.29 -13.03 -5.62
N GLY A 118 -2.33 -13.21 -6.94
CA GLY A 118 -2.81 -14.44 -7.56
C GLY A 118 -4.24 -14.81 -7.11
N GLN A 119 -4.38 -15.88 -6.34
CA GLN A 119 -5.67 -16.34 -5.78
C GLN A 119 -5.93 -15.83 -4.35
N LYS A 120 -4.94 -15.23 -3.70
CA LYS A 120 -5.09 -14.70 -2.35
C LYS A 120 -5.71 -13.32 -2.43
N VAL A 121 -6.73 -13.08 -1.62
CA VAL A 121 -7.40 -11.78 -1.50
C VAL A 121 -7.40 -11.39 -0.05
N VAL A 122 -7.12 -10.13 0.23
CA VAL A 122 -7.30 -9.52 1.53
C VAL A 122 -8.08 -8.22 1.39
N LYS A 123 -9.03 -8.02 2.29
CA LYS A 123 -9.82 -6.80 2.43
C LYS A 123 -9.48 -6.16 3.76
N ILE A 124 -9.11 -4.88 3.72
CA ILE A 124 -8.51 -4.18 4.84
C ILE A 124 -9.41 -3.00 5.18
N ASP A 125 -9.89 -2.98 6.42
CA ASP A 125 -10.60 -1.86 7.00
C ASP A 125 -9.69 -0.61 7.02
N LEU A 126 -10.27 0.54 6.66
CA LEU A 126 -9.56 1.82 6.62
C LEU A 126 -9.59 2.53 7.98
N ASP A 127 -10.39 2.09 8.95
CA ASP A 127 -10.28 2.54 10.33
C ASP A 127 -8.99 2.00 10.96
N ALA A 128 -8.05 2.90 11.25
CA ALA A 128 -6.77 2.58 11.87
C ALA A 128 -6.90 1.90 13.24
N ASN A 129 -8.05 2.03 13.93
CA ASN A 129 -8.30 1.36 15.21
C ASN A 129 -8.75 -0.09 15.04
N SER A 130 -9.15 -0.50 13.84
CA SER A 130 -9.70 -1.83 13.54
C SER A 130 -8.63 -2.81 13.03
N VAL A 131 -7.42 -2.33 12.72
CA VAL A 131 -6.32 -3.14 12.16
C VAL A 131 -5.00 -2.89 12.91
N PRO A 132 -4.03 -3.81 12.86
CA PRO A 132 -2.71 -3.59 13.46
C PRO A 132 -2.01 -2.33 12.91
N GLU A 133 -1.30 -1.59 13.76
CA GLU A 133 -0.66 -0.31 13.43
C GLU A 133 0.19 -0.35 12.17
N LYS A 134 1.02 -1.40 11.98
CA LYS A 134 1.84 -1.55 10.77
C LYS A 134 0.98 -1.63 9.49
N ILE A 135 -0.17 -2.29 9.58
CA ILE A 135 -1.10 -2.44 8.46
C ILE A 135 -1.87 -1.14 8.22
N SER A 136 -2.31 -0.45 9.28
CA SER A 136 -3.01 0.84 9.13
C SER A 136 -2.12 1.89 8.49
N ILE A 137 -0.84 1.97 8.89
CA ILE A 137 0.13 2.90 8.31
C ILE A 137 0.32 2.60 6.82
N TRP A 138 0.59 1.34 6.48
CA TRP A 138 0.77 0.93 5.09
C TRP A 138 -0.48 1.17 4.23
N ALA A 139 -1.67 0.80 4.73
CA ALA A 139 -2.93 1.02 4.03
C ALA A 139 -3.22 2.50 3.79
N SER A 140 -2.90 3.37 4.76
CA SER A 140 -3.01 4.83 4.61
C SER A 140 -2.07 5.36 3.53
N GLN A 141 -0.80 4.93 3.55
CA GLN A 141 0.19 5.35 2.56
C GLN A 141 -0.20 4.91 1.15
N LEU A 142 -0.68 3.68 1.00
CA LEU A 142 -1.11 3.17 -0.31
C LEU A 142 -2.34 3.92 -0.81
N THR A 143 -3.30 4.20 0.08
CA THR A 143 -4.50 4.98 -0.23
C THR A 143 -4.15 6.42 -0.64
N GLU A 144 -3.16 7.03 -0.01
CA GLU A 144 -2.65 8.35 -0.39
C GLU A 144 -2.00 8.30 -1.78
N ALA A 145 -1.09 7.35 -2.02
CA ALA A 145 -0.38 7.20 -3.29
C ALA A 145 -1.32 7.00 -4.49
N ILE A 146 -2.44 6.29 -4.33
CA ILE A 146 -3.41 6.07 -5.40
C ILE A 146 -4.39 7.23 -5.64
N ASN A 147 -4.52 8.17 -4.69
CA ASN A 147 -5.40 9.33 -4.79
C ASN A 147 -4.71 10.62 -5.26
N LEU A 148 -3.37 10.69 -5.16
CA LEU A 148 -2.52 11.74 -5.75
C LEU A 148 -2.41 11.60 -7.28
#